data_AF-A0A838U5R4-F1
#
_entry.id   AF-A0A838U5R4-F1
#
_cell.length_a   1.000
_cell.length_b   1.000
_cell.length_c   1.000
_cell.angle_alpha   90.00
_cell.angle_beta   90.00
_cell.angle_gamma   90.00
#
_symmetry.space_group_name_H-M   'P 1'
#
loop_
_entity.id
_entity.type
_entity.pdbx_description
1 polymer ?
#
loop_
_entity_poly.entity_id
_entity_poly.type
_entity_poly.pdbx_seq_one_letter_code
_entity_poly.pdbx_strand_id
1 'polypeptide(L)'
;MDNNLELQYEVILLLGSYDKETKKILYSLKEELSTNFLYLESNLFIFLLDNTEIYSATVIDKQNERKTLYLIVERYADNKRLTIFIMDGDNVISIDDISIVSNVDKTLKQFLDNKYLESFFSKASILETLKILGRFSALTFLIRNQELTRGGEYVELVYLLIGSINSANLYFIKKEGFNLSTMASEILEYFNVNFRSYTNEDELHRTVIRIFQNHIR
;
A
#
# COMPACT_ATOMS: atom_id res chain seq x y z
N MET A 1 26.52 -6.97 -21.24
CA MET A 1 26.56 -6.43 -19.87
C MET A 1 25.27 -5.65 -19.73
N ASP A 2 24.19 -6.35 -19.40
CA ASP A 2 22.91 -5.72 -19.18
C ASP A 2 22.97 -5.09 -17.80
N ASN A 3 23.13 -3.77 -17.77
CA ASN A 3 22.82 -2.98 -16.60
C ASN A 3 21.30 -3.06 -16.41
N ASN A 4 20.82 -4.11 -15.74
CA ASN A 4 19.54 -4.06 -15.06
C ASN A 4 19.67 -2.98 -14.00
N LEU A 5 19.30 -1.75 -14.37
CA LEU A 5 18.97 -0.71 -13.41
C LEU A 5 17.74 -1.26 -12.65
N GLU A 6 17.98 -1.90 -11.51
CA GLU A 6 16.93 -2.13 -10.54
C GLU A 6 16.31 -0.77 -10.25
N LEU A 7 15.06 -0.58 -10.67
CA LEU A 7 14.30 0.61 -10.32
C LEU A 7 14.22 0.63 -8.80
N GLN A 8 14.90 1.56 -8.14
CA GLN A 8 14.74 1.74 -6.70
C GLN A 8 13.35 2.36 -6.47
N TYR A 9 12.56 1.75 -5.61
CA TYR A 9 11.21 2.22 -5.31
C TYR A 9 10.94 2.12 -3.82
N GLU A 10 10.11 3.03 -3.34
CA GLU A 10 9.66 3.09 -1.96
C GLU A 10 8.15 2.92 -1.95
N VAL A 11 7.65 1.94 -1.20
CA VAL A 11 6.21 1.74 -1.03
C VAL A 11 5.80 2.26 0.34
N ILE A 12 4.86 3.20 0.35
CA ILE A 12 4.16 3.63 1.56
C ILE A 12 2.76 3.04 1.55
N LEU A 13 2.39 2.40 2.66
CA LEU A 13 1.02 1.96 2.90
C LEU A 13 0.32 2.91 3.86
N LEU A 14 -0.77 3.53 3.40
CA LEU A 14 -1.64 4.38 4.22
C LEU A 14 -2.90 3.60 4.59
N LEU A 15 -3.18 3.51 5.89
CA LEU A 15 -4.31 2.80 6.46
C LEU A 15 -5.08 3.71 7.43
N GLY A 16 -6.36 3.40 7.65
CA GLY A 16 -7.21 4.08 8.61
C GLY A 16 -8.65 3.62 8.46
N SER A 17 -9.56 4.17 9.27
CA SER A 17 -10.98 3.94 9.03
C SER A 17 -11.39 4.56 7.69
N TYR A 18 -11.92 3.78 6.75
CA TYR A 18 -12.39 4.32 5.46
C TYR A 18 -13.76 5.02 5.57
N ASP A 19 -14.03 5.67 6.71
CA ASP A 19 -15.14 6.61 6.86
C ASP A 19 -14.84 7.90 6.07
N LYS A 20 -15.89 8.69 5.81
CA LYS A 20 -15.79 9.86 4.93
C LYS A 20 -14.73 10.86 5.37
N GLU A 21 -14.55 11.10 6.67
CA GLU A 21 -13.63 12.14 7.15
C GLU A 21 -12.19 11.62 7.18
N THR A 22 -11.98 10.40 7.67
CA THR A 22 -10.65 9.79 7.68
C THR A 22 -10.16 9.49 6.25
N LYS A 23 -11.05 9.07 5.35
CA LYS A 23 -10.71 8.90 3.93
C LYS A 23 -10.18 10.19 3.30
N LYS A 24 -10.79 11.36 3.57
CA LYS A 24 -10.24 12.64 3.08
C LYS A 24 -8.82 12.88 3.57
N ILE A 25 -8.56 12.62 4.85
CA ILE A 25 -7.23 12.79 5.45
C ILE A 25 -6.21 11.86 4.79
N LEU A 26 -6.57 10.61 4.55
CA LEU A 26 -5.67 9.65 3.91
C LEU A 26 -5.31 10.06 2.46
N TYR A 27 -6.26 10.59 1.70
CA TYR A 27 -6.00 11.10 0.36
C TYR A 27 -5.18 12.40 0.38
N SER A 28 -5.50 13.31 1.29
CA SER A 28 -4.72 14.52 1.55
C SER A 28 -3.26 14.15 1.83
N LEU A 29 -3.02 13.17 2.71
CA LEU A 29 -1.67 12.65 2.99
C LEU A 29 -0.99 12.03 1.78
N LYS A 30 -1.72 11.26 0.96
CA LYS A 30 -1.20 10.69 -0.29
C LYS A 30 -0.76 11.79 -1.24
N GLU A 31 -1.54 12.85 -1.40
CA GLU A 31 -1.21 14.01 -2.24
C GLU A 31 0.00 14.78 -1.71
N GLU A 32 0.05 15.03 -0.40
CA GLU A 32 1.15 15.76 0.24
C GLU A 32 2.47 15.01 0.12
N LEU A 33 2.48 13.69 0.40
CA LEU A 33 3.65 12.84 0.21
C LEU A 33 4.07 12.78 -1.26
N SER A 34 3.13 12.62 -2.19
CA SER A 34 3.46 12.61 -3.62
C SER A 34 4.13 13.93 -4.03
N THR A 35 3.59 15.06 -3.56
CA THR A 35 4.07 16.39 -3.94
C THR A 35 5.44 16.73 -3.34
N ASN A 36 5.65 16.43 -2.05
CA ASN A 36 6.92 16.75 -1.36
C ASN A 36 8.10 15.91 -1.86
N PHE A 37 7.82 14.76 -2.48
CA PHE A 37 8.84 13.77 -2.86
C PHE A 37 8.86 13.47 -4.36
N LEU A 38 8.28 14.35 -5.17
CA LEU A 38 8.30 14.32 -6.64
C LEU A 38 9.72 14.20 -7.24
N TYR A 39 10.73 14.71 -6.54
CA TYR A 39 12.12 14.77 -7.00
C TYR A 39 13.01 13.63 -6.47
N LEU A 40 12.44 12.65 -5.77
CA LEU A 40 13.22 11.48 -5.36
C LEU A 40 13.73 10.73 -6.59
N GLU A 41 14.99 10.30 -6.53
CA GLU A 41 15.57 9.43 -7.56
C GLU A 41 14.88 8.05 -7.56
N SER A 42 14.35 7.62 -6.41
CA SER A 42 13.51 6.44 -6.26
C SER A 42 12.05 6.75 -6.57
N ASN A 43 11.34 5.82 -7.22
CA ASN A 43 9.91 5.95 -7.43
C ASN A 43 9.14 5.75 -6.11
N LEU A 44 8.33 6.72 -5.71
CA LEU A 44 7.47 6.61 -4.53
C LEU A 44 6.07 6.12 -4.91
N PHE A 45 5.66 4.98 -4.37
CA PHE A 45 4.31 4.44 -4.51
C PHE A 45 3.57 4.50 -3.19
N ILE A 46 2.35 5.05 -3.22
CA ILE A 46 1.56 5.25 -2.02
C ILE A 46 0.22 4.55 -2.21
N PHE A 47 0.01 3.46 -1.48
CA PHE A 47 -1.20 2.66 -1.59
C PHE A 47 -2.18 2.96 -0.46
N LEU A 48 -3.46 2.98 -0.82
CA LEU A 48 -4.59 2.96 0.09
C LEU A 48 -5.29 1.62 -0.09
N LEU A 49 -5.57 0.91 1.01
CA LEU A 49 -6.16 -0.44 0.93
C LEU A 49 -7.53 -0.44 0.23
N ASP A 50 -8.34 0.60 0.40
CA ASP A 50 -9.68 0.68 -0.18
C ASP A 50 -9.73 0.87 -1.71
N ASN A 51 -8.62 1.27 -2.32
CA ASN A 51 -8.52 1.48 -3.78
C ASN A 51 -7.54 0.54 -4.47
N THR A 52 -6.99 -0.43 -3.73
CA THR A 52 -5.97 -1.34 -4.26
C THR A 52 -6.53 -2.75 -4.39
N GLU A 53 -6.48 -3.30 -5.59
CA GLU A 53 -6.77 -4.70 -5.86
C GLU A 53 -5.46 -5.44 -6.14
N ILE A 54 -5.25 -6.60 -5.52
CA ILE A 54 -4.09 -7.45 -5.82
C ILE A 54 -4.57 -8.73 -6.48
N TYR A 55 -3.83 -9.17 -7.49
CA TYR A 55 -4.02 -10.45 -8.14
C TYR A 55 -2.73 -11.26 -8.07
N SER A 56 -2.84 -12.54 -7.73
CA SER A 56 -1.73 -13.49 -7.86
C SER A 56 -1.82 -14.14 -9.22
N ALA A 57 -0.76 -14.03 -10.02
CA ALA A 57 -0.69 -14.55 -11.37
C ALA A 57 0.42 -15.61 -11.47
N THR A 58 0.08 -16.79 -11.98
CA THR A 58 1.07 -17.74 -12.49
C THR A 58 1.21 -17.52 -13.99
N VAL A 59 2.43 -17.24 -14.45
CA VAL A 59 2.72 -17.00 -15.87
C VAL A 59 3.83 -17.93 -16.36
N ILE A 60 3.81 -18.21 -17.66
CA ILE A 60 4.93 -18.82 -18.39
C ILE A 60 5.54 -17.74 -19.28
N ASP A 61 6.81 -17.41 -19.03
CA ASP A 61 7.51 -16.40 -19.81
C ASP A 61 7.95 -16.91 -21.20
N LYS A 62 8.58 -16.04 -21.99
CA LYS A 62 9.00 -16.36 -23.37
C LYS A 62 10.15 -17.39 -23.41
N GLN A 63 10.81 -17.62 -22.28
CA GLN A 63 11.84 -18.63 -22.08
C GLN A 63 11.27 -19.96 -21.57
N ASN A 64 9.94 -20.04 -21.46
CA ASN A 64 9.19 -21.21 -20.98
C ASN A 64 9.42 -21.50 -19.48
N GLU A 65 9.78 -20.47 -18.70
CA GLU A 65 9.90 -20.57 -17.24
C GLU A 65 8.59 -20.18 -16.55
N ARG A 66 8.21 -20.94 -15.52
CA ARG A 66 7.03 -20.67 -14.72
C ARG A 66 7.36 -19.73 -13.56
N LYS A 67 6.65 -18.60 -13.47
CA LYS A 67 6.82 -17.58 -12.41
C LYS A 67 5.49 -17.26 -11.73
N THR A 68 5.58 -16.84 -10.48
CA THR A 68 4.44 -16.29 -9.73
C THR A 68 4.67 -14.80 -9.53
N LEU A 69 3.76 -14.01 -10.07
CA LEU A 69 3.79 -12.55 -10.03
C LEU A 69 2.62 -12.04 -9.19
N TYR A 70 2.79 -10.89 -8.54
CA TYR A 70 1.69 -10.13 -7.98
C TYR A 70 1.40 -8.91 -8.84
N LEU A 71 0.14 -8.71 -9.16
CA LEU A 71 -0.34 -7.54 -9.89
C LEU A 71 -1.04 -6.64 -8.88
N ILE A 72 -0.44 -5.51 -8.56
CA ILE A 72 -1.08 -4.45 -7.77
C ILE A 72 -1.79 -3.52 -8.76
N VAL A 73 -3.09 -3.35 -8.59
CA VAL A 73 -3.94 -2.64 -9.54
C VAL A 73 -4.61 -1.47 -8.84
N GLU A 74 -4.31 -0.26 -9.31
CA GLU A 74 -5.01 0.97 -8.91
C GLU A 74 -5.89 1.46 -10.06
N ARG A 75 -7.13 1.86 -9.73
CA ARG A 75 -8.06 2.46 -10.69
C ARG A 75 -7.89 3.96 -10.71
N TYR A 76 -7.88 4.53 -11.91
CA TYR A 76 -8.01 5.98 -12.07
C TYR A 76 -9.40 6.44 -11.65
N ALA A 77 -9.51 7.70 -11.21
CA ALA A 77 -10.79 8.30 -10.81
C ALA A 77 -11.86 8.29 -11.92
N ASP A 78 -11.43 8.24 -13.19
CA ASP A 78 -12.32 8.14 -14.34
C ASP A 78 -12.96 6.74 -14.53
N ASN A 79 -12.51 5.73 -13.77
CA ASN A 79 -12.91 4.32 -13.87
C ASN A 79 -12.74 3.74 -15.29
N LYS A 80 -11.89 4.34 -16.13
CA LYS A 80 -11.61 3.92 -17.50
C LYS A 80 -10.19 3.42 -17.67
N ARG A 81 -9.30 3.70 -16.71
CA ARG A 81 -7.89 3.31 -16.76
C ARG A 81 -7.46 2.62 -15.47
N LEU A 82 -6.43 1.81 -15.60
CA LEU A 82 -5.74 1.10 -14.52
C LEU A 82 -4.26 1.40 -14.60
N THR A 83 -3.61 1.55 -13.45
CA THR A 83 -2.17 1.34 -13.32
C THR A 83 -1.95 -0.06 -12.77
N ILE A 84 -1.06 -0.84 -13.40
CA ILE A 84 -0.68 -2.18 -12.98
C ILE A 84 0.79 -2.17 -12.60
N PHE A 85 1.07 -2.46 -11.34
CA PHE A 85 2.42 -2.75 -10.87
C PHE A 85 2.60 -4.27 -10.89
N ILE A 86 3.59 -4.74 -11.65
CA ILE A 86 3.95 -6.16 -11.69
C ILE A 86 5.12 -6.38 -10.75
N MET A 87 4.88 -7.20 -9.72
CA MET A 87 5.86 -7.60 -8.73
C MET A 87 6.34 -9.03 -9.01
N ASP A 88 7.65 -9.25 -8.97
CA ASP A 88 8.27 -10.57 -8.88
C ASP A 88 9.09 -10.63 -7.58
N GLY A 89 8.65 -11.47 -6.63
CA GLY A 89 9.14 -11.41 -5.26
C GLY A 89 8.94 -10.01 -4.68
N ASP A 90 10.01 -9.41 -4.17
CA ASP A 90 10.06 -8.06 -3.59
C ASP A 90 10.56 -7.00 -4.60
N ASN A 91 10.42 -7.26 -5.91
CA ASN A 91 10.86 -6.33 -6.95
C ASN A 91 9.69 -5.92 -7.86
N VAL A 92 9.54 -4.61 -8.11
CA VAL A 92 8.70 -4.11 -9.20
C VAL A 92 9.45 -4.33 -10.52
N ILE A 93 8.93 -5.21 -11.36
CA ILE A 93 9.53 -5.52 -12.67
C ILE A 93 8.90 -4.72 -13.81
N SER A 94 7.71 -4.17 -13.61
CA SER A 94 7.01 -3.37 -14.63
C SER A 94 5.90 -2.52 -14.02
N ILE A 95 5.66 -1.36 -14.61
CA ILE A 95 4.51 -0.50 -14.31
C ILE A 95 3.87 -0.13 -15.63
N ASP A 96 2.59 -0.45 -15.78
CA ASP A 96 1.87 -0.32 -17.04
C ASP A 96 0.51 0.38 -16.81
N ASP A 97 0.27 1.48 -17.54
CA ASP A 97 -1.04 2.12 -17.59
C ASP A 97 -1.85 1.57 -18.76
N ILE A 98 -3.05 1.06 -18.49
CA ILE A 98 -3.91 0.46 -19.51
C ILE A 98 -5.36 0.95 -19.42
N SER A 99 -6.03 0.99 -20.57
CA SER A 99 -7.46 1.28 -20.66
C SER A 99 -8.30 0.05 -20.37
N ILE A 100 -9.35 0.21 -19.58
CA ILE A 100 -10.33 -0.82 -19.27
C ILE A 100 -11.18 -1.06 -20.52
N VAL A 101 -11.10 -2.28 -21.07
CA VAL A 101 -11.84 -2.66 -22.28
C VAL A 101 -13.28 -3.04 -21.95
N SER A 102 -13.48 -3.76 -20.83
CA SER A 102 -14.81 -4.21 -20.42
C SER A 102 -14.96 -4.23 -18.90
N ASN A 103 -14.20 -5.10 -18.23
CA ASN A 103 -14.03 -5.11 -16.79
C ASN A 103 -12.55 -5.37 -16.46
N VAL A 104 -12.17 -5.22 -15.20
CA VAL A 104 -10.77 -5.35 -14.77
C VAL A 104 -10.23 -6.73 -15.08
N ASP A 105 -10.91 -7.80 -14.68
CA ASP A 105 -10.42 -9.18 -14.90
C ASP A 105 -10.16 -9.49 -16.38
N LYS A 106 -11.09 -9.14 -17.28
CA LYS A 106 -10.90 -9.34 -18.73
C LYS A 106 -9.76 -8.48 -19.27
N THR A 107 -9.62 -7.25 -18.77
CA THR A 107 -8.55 -6.34 -19.17
C THR A 107 -7.19 -6.87 -18.72
N LEU A 108 -7.08 -7.36 -17.48
CA LEU A 108 -5.87 -7.99 -16.94
C LEU A 108 -5.52 -9.27 -17.70
N LYS A 109 -6.50 -10.11 -18.03
CA LYS A 109 -6.29 -11.32 -18.83
C LYS A 109 -5.68 -10.98 -20.19
N GLN A 110 -6.29 -10.02 -20.90
CA GLN A 110 -5.78 -9.56 -22.20
C GLN A 110 -4.37 -8.98 -22.09
N PHE A 111 -4.12 -8.18 -21.05
CA PHE A 111 -2.80 -7.61 -20.78
C PHE A 111 -1.73 -8.69 -20.56
N LEU A 112 -2.02 -9.70 -19.73
CA LEU A 112 -1.09 -10.79 -19.46
C LEU A 112 -0.86 -11.69 -20.68
N ASP A 113 -1.92 -12.03 -21.43
CA ASP A 113 -1.82 -12.88 -22.63
C ASP A 113 -1.03 -12.20 -23.76
N ASN A 114 -0.96 -10.87 -23.77
CA ASN A 114 -0.10 -10.13 -24.69
C ASN A 114 1.38 -10.12 -24.27
N LYS A 115 1.66 -10.32 -22.98
CA LYS A 115 3.00 -10.19 -22.38
C LYS A 115 3.68 -11.55 -22.17
N TYR A 116 2.91 -12.58 -21.86
CA TYR A 116 3.37 -13.93 -21.49
C TYR A 116 2.77 -15.00 -22.40
N LEU A 117 3.39 -16.18 -22.48
CA LEU A 117 2.92 -17.29 -23.32
C LEU A 117 1.62 -17.90 -22.76
N GLU A 118 1.59 -18.08 -21.45
CA GLU A 118 0.41 -18.54 -20.71
C GLU A 118 0.26 -17.73 -19.42
N SER A 119 -0.98 -17.51 -19.01
CA SER A 119 -1.29 -16.78 -17.78
C SER A 119 -2.55 -17.30 -17.09
N PHE A 120 -2.48 -17.45 -15.78
CA PHE A 120 -3.61 -17.73 -14.91
C PHE A 120 -3.52 -16.80 -13.71
N PHE A 121 -4.62 -16.18 -13.31
CA PHE A 121 -4.61 -15.31 -12.15
C PHE A 121 -5.88 -15.43 -11.33
N SER A 122 -5.79 -15.09 -10.06
CA SER A 122 -6.91 -14.97 -9.14
C SER A 122 -6.78 -13.69 -8.33
N LYS A 123 -7.92 -13.09 -8.01
CA LYS A 123 -7.98 -11.93 -7.13
C LYS A 123 -7.69 -12.37 -5.69
N ALA A 124 -6.77 -11.65 -5.04
CA ALA A 124 -6.47 -11.84 -3.63
C ALA A 124 -7.66 -11.38 -2.76
N SER A 125 -7.87 -12.08 -1.65
CA SER A 125 -8.79 -11.62 -0.60
C SER A 125 -8.27 -10.33 0.05
N ILE A 126 -9.13 -9.58 0.75
CA ILE A 126 -8.72 -8.32 1.39
C ILE A 126 -7.57 -8.51 2.40
N LEU A 127 -7.54 -9.63 3.12
CA LEU A 127 -6.47 -9.96 4.06
C LEU A 127 -5.17 -10.29 3.33
N GLU A 128 -5.25 -11.02 2.22
CA GLU A 128 -4.07 -11.29 1.38
C GLU A 128 -3.55 -10.00 0.74
N THR A 129 -4.42 -9.11 0.25
CA THR A 129 -4.04 -7.78 -0.24
C THR A 129 -3.30 -7.00 0.84
N LEU A 130 -3.85 -6.93 2.05
CA LEU A 130 -3.22 -6.25 3.18
C LEU A 130 -1.85 -6.86 3.52
N LYS A 131 -1.75 -8.19 3.56
CA LYS A 131 -0.50 -8.91 3.80
C LYS A 131 0.56 -8.57 2.75
N ILE A 132 0.19 -8.60 1.47
CA ILE A 132 1.09 -8.35 0.36
C ILE A 132 1.55 -6.89 0.35
N LEU A 133 0.63 -5.93 0.52
CA LEU A 133 0.98 -4.51 0.64
C LEU A 133 1.87 -4.23 1.85
N GLY A 134 1.56 -4.83 3.00
CA GLY A 134 2.37 -4.69 4.21
C GLY A 134 3.79 -5.21 4.02
N ARG A 135 3.95 -6.36 3.35
CA ARG A 135 5.25 -6.94 3.02
C ARG A 135 6.09 -6.02 2.14
N PHE A 136 5.48 -5.41 1.12
CA PHE A 136 6.21 -4.52 0.19
C PHE A 136 6.41 -3.11 0.74
N SER A 137 5.65 -2.71 1.76
CA SER A 137 5.75 -1.38 2.34
C SER A 137 7.08 -1.18 3.08
N ALA A 138 7.79 -0.14 2.70
CA ALA A 138 8.94 0.36 3.43
C ALA A 138 8.49 1.07 4.73
N LEU A 139 7.36 1.78 4.65
CA LEU A 139 6.65 2.36 5.79
C LEU A 139 5.16 2.10 5.70
N THR A 140 4.55 1.80 6.85
CA THR A 140 3.10 1.75 7.02
C THR A 140 2.65 2.82 8.02
N PHE A 141 1.70 3.67 7.62
CA PHE A 141 1.03 4.61 8.50
C PHE A 141 -0.41 4.18 8.74
N LEU A 142 -0.76 3.94 10.01
CA LEU A 142 -2.13 3.68 10.44
C LEU A 142 -2.69 4.92 11.13
N ILE A 143 -3.62 5.60 10.47
CA ILE A 143 -4.20 6.86 10.92
C ILE A 143 -5.54 6.60 11.61
N ARG A 144 -5.62 6.97 12.88
CA ARG A 144 -6.85 6.91 13.67
C ARG A 144 -7.36 8.32 13.96
N ASN A 145 -8.30 8.79 13.17
CA ASN A 145 -8.82 10.16 13.24
C ASN A 145 -10.06 10.30 14.15
N GLN A 146 -10.83 9.24 14.37
CA GLN A 146 -12.04 9.27 15.20
C GLN A 146 -12.05 8.14 16.23
N GLU A 147 -12.78 8.33 17.33
CA GLU A 147 -12.92 7.32 18.39
C GLU A 147 -13.80 6.14 17.93
N LEU A 148 -14.99 6.44 17.43
CA LEU A 148 -16.00 5.43 17.07
C LEU A 148 -15.88 5.03 15.60
N THR A 149 -14.76 4.40 15.29
CA THR A 149 -14.57 3.66 14.04
C THR A 149 -15.09 2.23 14.21
N ARG A 150 -15.39 1.53 13.11
CA ARG A 150 -15.82 0.11 13.15
C ARG A 150 -14.76 -0.88 13.67
N GLY A 151 -13.61 -0.39 14.14
CA GLY A 151 -12.52 -1.19 14.72
C GLY A 151 -11.65 -1.90 13.67
N GLY A 152 -11.92 -1.69 12.38
CA GLY A 152 -11.17 -2.30 11.28
C GLY A 152 -9.67 -2.03 11.35
N GLU A 153 -9.28 -0.78 11.64
CA GLU A 153 -7.87 -0.40 11.81
C GLU A 153 -7.09 -1.22 12.85
N TYR A 154 -7.73 -1.62 13.96
CA TYR A 154 -7.08 -2.45 14.96
C TYR A 154 -6.90 -3.89 14.48
N VAL A 155 -7.87 -4.41 13.72
CA VAL A 155 -7.75 -5.72 13.09
C VAL A 155 -6.62 -5.69 12.05
N GLU A 156 -6.57 -4.65 11.22
CA GLU A 156 -5.50 -4.43 10.24
C GLU A 156 -4.13 -4.34 10.93
N LEU A 157 -4.02 -3.54 12.00
CA LEU A 157 -2.82 -3.40 12.82
C LEU A 157 -2.31 -4.76 13.30
N VAL A 158 -3.16 -5.51 14.01
CA VAL A 158 -2.79 -6.79 14.61
C VAL A 158 -2.42 -7.81 13.53
N TYR A 159 -3.18 -7.84 12.43
CA TYR A 159 -2.91 -8.74 11.31
C TYR A 159 -1.55 -8.46 10.67
N LEU A 160 -1.20 -7.18 10.48
CA LEU A 160 0.10 -6.76 9.95
C LEU A 160 1.24 -7.10 10.91
N LEU A 161 1.09 -6.79 12.21
CA LEU A 161 2.12 -7.02 13.23
C LEU A 161 2.45 -8.50 13.43
N ILE A 162 1.47 -9.39 13.32
CA ILE A 162 1.68 -10.84 13.49
C ILE A 162 2.38 -11.44 12.26
N GLY A 163 2.09 -10.95 11.06
CA GLY A 163 2.32 -11.73 9.85
C GLY A 163 3.22 -11.13 8.79
N SER A 164 3.36 -9.80 8.72
CA SER A 164 3.68 -9.17 7.43
C SER A 164 4.64 -7.99 7.49
N ILE A 165 4.84 -7.36 8.66
CA ILE A 165 5.62 -6.12 8.73
C ILE A 165 6.48 -6.06 9.99
N ASN A 166 7.66 -5.44 9.86
CA ASN A 166 8.48 -5.06 11.01
C ASN A 166 7.83 -3.86 11.74
N SER A 167 7.53 -4.02 13.03
CA SER A 167 6.88 -2.96 13.82
C SER A 167 7.64 -1.64 13.85
N ALA A 168 8.97 -1.66 13.64
CA ALA A 168 9.79 -0.45 13.49
C ALA A 168 9.40 0.41 12.27
N ASN A 169 8.78 -0.19 11.26
CA ASN A 169 8.29 0.48 10.04
C ASN A 169 6.79 0.81 10.13
N LEU A 170 6.12 0.45 11.24
CA LEU A 170 4.72 0.79 11.50
C LEU A 170 4.62 2.03 12.36
N TYR A 171 3.86 3.02 11.89
CA TYR A 171 3.51 4.21 12.66
C TYR A 171 1.99 4.25 12.92
N PHE A 172 1.62 4.13 14.18
CA PHE A 172 0.25 4.36 14.63
C PHE A 172 0.11 5.83 15.01
N ILE A 173 -0.66 6.60 14.23
CA ILE A 173 -0.84 8.03 14.46
C ILE A 173 -2.31 8.35 14.77
N LYS A 174 -2.56 8.85 15.97
CA LYS A 174 -3.91 9.07 16.50
C LYS A 174 -4.23 10.55 16.72
N LYS A 175 -5.45 10.97 16.39
CA LYS A 175 -5.93 12.30 16.73
C LYS A 175 -6.14 12.45 18.24
N GLU A 176 -5.74 13.58 18.80
CA GLU A 176 -6.04 13.94 20.19
C GLU A 176 -7.54 14.19 20.41
N GLY A 177 -8.00 13.96 21.65
CA GLY A 177 -9.40 14.19 22.04
C GLY A 177 -10.23 12.94 22.34
N PHE A 178 -9.64 11.74 22.26
CA PHE A 178 -10.25 10.51 22.76
C PHE A 178 -9.18 9.54 23.27
N ASN A 179 -9.55 8.57 24.11
CA ASN A 179 -8.61 7.61 24.66
C ASN A 179 -8.51 6.34 23.80
N LEU A 180 -7.34 5.70 23.83
CA LEU A 180 -7.23 4.31 23.37
C LEU A 180 -7.82 3.38 24.44
N SER A 181 -8.34 2.23 24.00
CA SER A 181 -8.68 1.17 24.94
C SER A 181 -7.41 0.59 25.56
N THR A 182 -7.51 0.06 26.78
CA THR A 182 -6.37 -0.59 27.45
C THR A 182 -5.74 -1.66 26.55
N MET A 183 -6.56 -2.49 25.90
CA MET A 183 -6.07 -3.52 24.98
C MET A 183 -5.29 -2.95 23.79
N ALA A 184 -5.74 -1.83 23.22
CA ALA A 184 -5.00 -1.19 22.12
C ALA A 184 -3.63 -0.68 22.59
N SER A 185 -3.56 -0.07 23.78
CA SER A 185 -2.29 0.36 24.37
C SER A 185 -1.34 -0.81 24.60
N GLU A 186 -1.84 -1.91 25.19
CA GLU A 186 -1.06 -3.13 25.43
C GLU A 186 -0.49 -3.72 24.12
N ILE A 187 -1.29 -3.73 23.03
CA ILE A 187 -0.81 -4.19 21.71
C ILE A 187 0.31 -3.29 21.20
N LEU A 188 0.16 -1.97 21.27
CA LEU A 188 1.17 -1.03 20.80
C LEU A 188 2.48 -1.18 21.58
N GLU A 189 2.40 -1.34 22.90
CA GLU A 189 3.55 -1.54 23.77
C GLU A 189 4.21 -2.90 23.53
N TYR A 190 3.42 -3.98 23.47
CA TYR A 190 3.92 -5.35 23.28
C TYR A 190 4.72 -5.51 21.99
N PHE A 191 4.23 -4.93 20.90
CA PHE A 191 4.91 -4.98 19.60
C PHE A 191 5.91 -3.84 19.38
N ASN A 192 6.09 -2.93 20.35
CA ASN A 192 6.95 -1.75 20.26
C ASN A 192 6.63 -0.90 19.00
N VAL A 193 5.35 -0.63 18.76
CA VAL A 193 4.88 0.16 17.62
C VAL A 193 5.23 1.63 17.81
N ASN A 194 5.66 2.31 16.73
CA ASN A 194 5.86 3.75 16.78
C ASN A 194 4.52 4.48 16.95
N PHE A 195 4.23 4.91 18.18
CA PHE A 195 3.03 5.66 18.49
C PHE A 195 3.28 7.19 18.41
N ARG A 196 2.40 7.91 17.74
CA ARG A 196 2.37 9.37 17.69
C ARG A 196 0.93 9.87 17.82
N SER A 197 0.78 11.12 18.23
CA SER A 197 -0.50 11.80 18.18
C SER A 197 -0.42 13.11 17.43
N TYR A 198 -1.59 13.63 17.04
CA TYR A 198 -1.73 14.91 16.37
C TYR A 198 -3.00 15.63 16.82
N THR A 199 -2.99 16.95 16.82
CA THR A 199 -4.15 17.78 17.21
C THR A 199 -4.95 18.26 16.01
N ASN A 200 -4.28 18.49 14.87
CA ASN A 200 -4.86 19.00 13.64
C ASN A 200 -4.17 18.39 12.40
N GLU A 201 -4.78 18.55 11.23
CA GLU A 201 -4.32 17.93 9.99
C GLU A 201 -2.91 18.42 9.59
N ASP A 202 -2.60 19.71 9.74
CA ASP A 202 -1.26 20.25 9.41
C ASP A 202 -0.14 19.63 10.27
N GLU A 203 -0.42 19.32 11.53
CA GLU A 203 0.49 18.58 12.40
C GLU A 203 0.68 17.13 11.95
N LEU A 204 -0.41 16.47 11.53
CA LEU A 204 -0.36 15.12 10.98
C LEU A 204 0.51 15.08 9.71
N HIS A 205 0.26 15.98 8.75
CA HIS A 205 1.05 16.10 7.52
C HIS A 205 2.53 16.29 7.82
N ARG A 206 2.90 17.30 8.61
CA ARG A 206 4.29 17.54 9.00
C ARG A 206 4.92 16.34 9.69
N THR A 207 4.16 15.61 10.50
CA THR A 207 4.64 14.41 11.19
C THR A 207 4.95 13.28 10.21
N VAL A 208 4.02 12.97 9.29
CA VAL A 208 4.19 11.93 8.26
C VAL A 208 5.35 12.27 7.33
N ILE A 209 5.42 13.52 6.84
CA ILE A 209 6.53 13.98 5.99
C ILE A 209 7.86 13.83 6.72
N ARG A 210 7.98 14.32 7.96
CA ARG A 210 9.23 14.19 8.73
C ARG A 210 9.64 12.74 8.97
N ILE A 211 8.69 11.84 9.23
CA ILE A 211 8.98 10.41 9.39
C ILE A 211 9.56 9.85 8.10
N PHE A 212 8.90 10.10 6.96
CA PHE A 212 9.40 9.59 5.67
C PHE A 212 10.74 10.22 5.28
N GLN A 213 10.95 11.52 5.52
CA GLN A 213 12.25 12.19 5.31
C GLN A 213 13.39 11.53 6.09
N ASN A 214 13.13 11.04 7.31
CA ASN A 214 14.13 10.37 8.12
C ASN A 214 14.37 8.92 7.67
N HIS A 215 13.40 8.30 7.00
CA HIS A 215 13.50 6.93 6.52
C HIS A 215 14.37 6.82 5.27
N ILE A 216 14.27 7.79 4.36
CA ILE A 216 15.03 7.82 3.10
C ILE A 216 16.45 8.43 3.23
N ARG A 217 16.87 8.78 4.45
CA ARG A 217 18.21 9.33 4.75
C ARG A 217 19.16 8.23 5.19
#